data_AF-A0A962BUW5-F1
#
_entry.id   AF-A0A962BUW5-F1
#
_cell.length_a   1.000
_cell.length_b   1.000
_cell.length_c   1.000
_cell.angle_alpha   90.00
_cell.angle_beta   90.00
_cell.angle_gamma   90.00
#
_symmetry.space_group_name_H-M   'P 1'
#
loop_
_entity.id
_entity.type
_entity.pdbx_description
1 polymer ?
#
loop_
_entity_poly.entity_id
_entity_poly.type
_entity_poly.pdbx_seq_one_letter_code
_entity_poly.pdbx_strand_id
1 'polypeptide(L)'
;MNIRPLSLLISSTLLLGLAACQESASETQRDVNAARQEAQKNVAEARQEGAQQMREANDRLTATADKAGDELQEAQANVDKTRAEASYKVLATEAKETRKIALEKCDAFQDEIRDRCEETAEANFDAAIDAAEAARDRAVAATEDDMRRNNENF
;
A
#
# COMPACT_ATOMS: atom_id res chain seq x y z
N MET A 1 49.08 40.67 -37.81
CA MET A 1 48.46 41.36 -38.97
C MET A 1 47.71 40.29 -39.74
N ASN A 2 46.38 40.24 -39.85
CA ASN A 2 45.37 41.28 -39.75
C ASN A 2 44.07 40.70 -39.16
N ILE A 3 43.48 41.50 -38.28
CA ILE A 3 42.12 41.40 -37.75
C ILE A 3 41.24 42.19 -38.71
N ARG A 4 40.07 41.68 -39.11
CA ARG A 4 38.92 42.54 -39.46
C ARG A 4 37.58 41.85 -39.14
N PRO A 5 36.56 42.64 -38.77
CA PRO A 5 35.50 42.26 -37.85
C PRO A 5 34.10 42.39 -38.47
N LEU A 6 33.08 42.21 -37.62
CA LEU A 6 31.75 42.84 -37.70
C LEU A 6 30.64 42.06 -38.44
N SER A 7 29.71 41.50 -37.63
CA SER A 7 28.24 41.40 -37.79
C SER A 7 27.80 40.29 -36.82
N LEU A 8 27.47 40.50 -35.54
CA LEU A 8 26.45 41.35 -34.92
C LEU A 8 25.05 41.19 -35.53
N LEU A 9 24.49 39.99 -35.36
CA LEU A 9 23.05 39.77 -35.27
C LEU A 9 22.75 39.08 -33.93
N ILE A 10 22.42 39.92 -32.95
CA ILE A 10 21.87 39.53 -31.66
C ILE A 10 20.42 39.13 -31.93
N SER A 11 20.20 37.85 -32.24
CA SER A 11 18.87 37.25 -32.18
C SER A 11 18.61 36.85 -30.73
N SER A 12 18.21 37.82 -29.90
CA SER A 12 17.58 37.56 -28.61
C SER A 12 16.19 36.97 -28.86
N THR A 13 16.12 35.69 -29.21
CA THR A 13 14.90 34.90 -29.03
C THR A 13 14.73 34.66 -27.54
N LEU A 14 13.92 35.52 -26.91
CA LEU A 14 13.27 35.26 -25.63
C LEU A 14 12.44 33.97 -25.79
N LEU A 15 13.03 32.83 -25.46
CA LEU A 15 12.34 31.57 -25.14
C LEU A 15 12.02 31.53 -23.63
N LEU A 16 11.38 32.59 -23.13
CA LEU A 16 10.87 32.68 -21.75
C LEU A 16 9.34 32.55 -21.82
N GLY A 17 8.86 31.33 -21.98
CA GLY A 17 7.43 31.10 -22.10
C GLY A 17 7.13 29.66 -22.40
N LEU A 18 7.38 28.78 -21.43
CA LEU A 18 6.71 27.52 -21.14
C LEU A 18 7.34 26.95 -19.86
N ALA A 19 7.30 27.74 -18.77
CA ALA A 19 7.23 27.11 -17.45
C ALA A 19 5.82 26.51 -17.35
N ALA A 20 5.60 25.41 -18.07
CA ALA A 20 4.52 24.49 -17.74
C ALA A 20 4.75 24.13 -16.26
N CYS A 21 3.74 24.35 -15.43
CA CYS A 21 3.84 24.27 -13.97
C CYS A 21 4.37 22.92 -13.52
N GLN A 22 5.70 22.83 -13.38
CA GLN A 22 6.36 21.75 -12.66
C GLN A 22 6.40 22.18 -11.20
N GLU A 23 6.00 21.28 -10.30
CA GLU A 23 6.17 21.52 -8.87
C GLU A 23 7.64 21.81 -8.56
N SER A 24 7.86 22.71 -7.62
CA SER A 24 9.22 22.97 -7.16
C SER A 24 9.71 21.79 -6.34
N ALA A 25 11.03 21.53 -6.32
CA ALA A 25 11.60 20.50 -5.42
C ALA A 25 11.22 20.72 -3.93
N SER A 26 10.92 21.96 -3.53
CA SER A 26 10.43 22.26 -2.17
C SER A 26 8.97 21.84 -1.96
N GLU A 27 8.14 21.85 -2.99
CA GLU A 27 6.74 21.48 -2.97
C GLU A 27 6.62 19.96 -2.90
N THR A 28 7.21 19.25 -3.86
CA THR A 28 7.28 17.78 -3.85
C THR A 28 7.85 17.21 -2.53
N GLN A 29 8.85 17.86 -1.94
CA GLN A 29 9.37 17.44 -0.64
C GLN A 29 8.36 17.59 0.51
N ARG A 30 7.49 18.61 0.46
CA ARG A 30 6.37 18.76 1.42
C ARG A 30 5.33 17.69 1.18
N ASP A 31 4.97 17.40 -0.06
CA ASP A 31 3.92 16.43 -0.38
C ASP A 31 4.34 15.01 -0.02
N VAL A 32 5.59 14.63 -0.32
CA VAL A 32 6.19 13.38 0.15
C VAL A 32 6.19 13.30 1.68
N ASN A 33 6.46 14.39 2.39
CA ASN A 33 6.44 14.40 3.85
C ASN A 33 5.02 14.33 4.42
N ALA A 34 4.04 14.97 3.78
CA ALA A 34 2.63 14.88 4.15
C ALA A 34 2.11 13.46 3.94
N ALA A 35 2.37 12.86 2.76
CA ALA A 35 2.02 11.49 2.44
C ALA A 35 2.65 10.49 3.41
N ARG A 36 3.90 10.71 3.86
CA ARG A 36 4.54 9.88 4.90
C ARG A 36 3.84 9.96 6.24
N GLN A 37 3.39 11.15 6.66
CA GLN A 37 2.68 11.31 7.92
C GLN A 37 1.30 10.65 7.88
N GLU A 38 0.59 10.82 6.77
CA GLU A 38 -0.70 10.17 6.53
C GLU A 38 -0.55 8.65 6.47
N ALA A 39 0.47 8.14 5.77
CA ALA A 39 0.79 6.72 5.71
C ALA A 39 0.96 6.11 7.11
N GLN A 40 1.72 6.78 7.98
CA GLN A 40 1.93 6.31 9.36
C GLN A 40 0.61 6.24 10.13
N LYS A 41 -0.25 7.26 9.97
CA LYS A 41 -1.56 7.30 10.60
C LYS A 41 -2.46 6.16 10.09
N ASN A 42 -2.58 6.00 8.77
CA ASN A 42 -3.46 5.01 8.15
C ASN A 42 -3.03 3.58 8.50
N VAL A 43 -1.72 3.30 8.52
CA VAL A 43 -1.19 2.01 8.96
C VAL A 43 -1.44 1.76 10.44
N ALA A 44 -1.30 2.79 11.29
CA ALA A 44 -1.63 2.67 12.71
C ALA A 44 -3.12 2.38 12.94
N GLU A 45 -4.01 3.07 12.21
CA GLU A 45 -5.45 2.84 12.23
C GLU A 45 -5.79 1.41 11.76
N ALA A 46 -5.23 0.95 10.64
CA ALA A 46 -5.44 -0.40 10.15
C ALA A 46 -4.99 -1.48 11.16
N ARG A 47 -3.86 -1.27 11.85
CA ARG A 47 -3.38 -2.15 12.92
C ARG A 47 -4.32 -2.13 14.13
N GLN A 48 -4.82 -0.97 14.52
CA GLN A 48 -5.77 -0.84 15.62
C GLN A 48 -7.09 -1.56 15.31
N GLU A 49 -7.62 -1.38 14.11
CA GLU A 49 -8.85 -2.04 13.65
C GLU A 49 -8.67 -3.56 13.57
N GLY A 50 -7.54 -4.03 13.02
CA GLY A 50 -7.20 -5.46 13.01
C GLY A 50 -7.11 -6.05 14.41
N ALA A 51 -6.48 -5.33 15.35
CA ALA A 51 -6.42 -5.75 16.75
C ALA A 51 -7.80 -5.77 17.42
N GLN A 52 -8.70 -4.85 17.06
CA GLN A 52 -10.08 -4.85 17.56
C GLN A 52 -10.86 -6.05 17.05
N GLN A 53 -10.82 -6.34 15.74
CA GLN A 53 -11.47 -7.52 15.16
C GLN A 53 -10.98 -8.81 15.82
N MET A 54 -9.67 -8.91 16.08
CA MET A 54 -9.10 -10.05 16.79
C MET A 54 -9.62 -10.18 18.22
N ARG A 55 -9.78 -9.08 18.96
CA ARG A 55 -10.37 -9.13 20.31
C ARG A 55 -11.81 -9.62 20.24
N GLU A 56 -12.61 -9.06 19.34
CA GLU A 56 -14.02 -9.46 19.17
C GLU A 56 -14.16 -10.94 18.78
N ALA A 57 -13.27 -11.45 17.93
CA ALA A 57 -13.25 -12.87 17.57
C ALA A 57 -12.86 -13.77 18.74
N ASN A 58 -11.88 -13.38 19.56
CA ASN A 58 -11.49 -14.14 20.76
C ASN A 58 -12.56 -14.12 21.85
N ASP A 59 -13.27 -13.00 22.02
CA ASP A 59 -14.38 -12.90 22.97
C ASP A 59 -15.51 -13.87 22.58
N ARG A 60 -15.82 -13.97 21.28
CA ARG A 60 -16.79 -14.95 20.75
C ARG A 60 -16.31 -16.40 20.96
N LEU A 61 -15.03 -16.67 20.70
CA LEU A 61 -14.45 -17.99 20.95
C LEU A 61 -14.58 -18.40 22.42
N THR A 62 -14.23 -17.49 23.33
CA THR A 62 -14.33 -17.73 24.78
C THR A 62 -15.78 -18.00 25.20
N ALA A 63 -16.73 -17.18 24.73
CA ALA A 63 -18.15 -17.36 25.01
C ALA A 63 -18.72 -18.67 24.43
N THR A 64 -18.12 -19.20 23.36
CA THR A 64 -18.48 -20.50 22.75
C THR A 64 -17.89 -21.66 23.54
N ALA A 65 -16.62 -21.54 23.97
CA ALA A 65 -15.94 -22.53 24.79
C ALA A 65 -16.67 -22.78 26.12
N ASP A 66 -17.18 -21.72 26.77
CA ASP A 66 -17.93 -21.81 28.02
C ASP A 66 -19.26 -22.60 27.87
N LYS A 67 -19.77 -22.75 26.64
CA LYS A 67 -21.01 -23.48 26.34
C LYS A 67 -20.80 -24.96 25.99
N ALA A 68 -19.54 -25.43 25.94
CA ALA A 68 -19.14 -26.83 25.73
C ALA A 68 -19.90 -27.56 24.61
N GLY A 69 -19.74 -27.14 23.35
CA GLY A 69 -20.40 -27.74 22.19
C GLY A 69 -19.52 -27.86 20.95
N ASP A 70 -20.06 -28.55 19.93
CA ASP A 70 -19.42 -28.83 18.63
C ASP A 70 -19.05 -27.55 17.84
N GLU A 71 -19.62 -26.41 18.22
CA GLU A 71 -19.35 -25.08 17.64
C GLU A 71 -17.95 -24.54 17.96
N LEU A 72 -17.22 -25.14 18.92
CA LEU A 72 -15.90 -24.66 19.34
C LEU A 72 -14.89 -24.68 18.17
N GLN A 73 -14.95 -25.70 17.33
CA GLN A 73 -14.06 -25.82 16.18
C GLN A 73 -14.34 -24.75 15.13
N GLU A 74 -15.61 -24.47 14.84
CA GLU A 74 -16.00 -23.40 13.92
C GLU A 74 -15.60 -22.03 14.47
N ALA A 75 -15.79 -21.80 15.77
CA ALA A 75 -15.35 -20.57 16.42
C ALA A 75 -13.83 -20.39 16.33
N GLN A 76 -13.05 -21.46 16.49
CA GLN A 76 -11.60 -21.43 16.34
C GLN A 76 -11.20 -21.07 14.91
N ALA A 77 -11.81 -21.71 13.92
CA ALA A 77 -11.58 -21.42 12.51
C ALA A 77 -11.93 -19.97 12.15
N ASN A 78 -13.01 -19.42 12.72
CA ASN A 78 -13.37 -18.02 12.53
C ASN A 78 -12.33 -17.05 13.10
N VAL A 79 -11.69 -17.38 14.23
CA VAL A 79 -10.57 -16.57 14.76
C VAL A 79 -9.39 -16.59 13.79
N ASP A 80 -9.06 -17.75 13.22
CA ASP A 80 -7.94 -17.87 12.28
C ASP A 80 -8.20 -17.13 10.95
N LYS A 81 -9.43 -17.23 10.42
CA LYS A 81 -9.88 -16.44 9.27
C LYS A 81 -9.83 -14.94 9.55
N THR A 82 -10.33 -14.51 10.70
CA THR A 82 -10.28 -13.09 11.13
C THR A 82 -8.83 -12.60 11.23
N ARG A 83 -7.90 -13.44 11.72
CA ARG A 83 -6.47 -13.10 11.79
C ARG A 83 -5.87 -12.91 10.41
N ALA A 84 -6.22 -13.78 9.47
CA ALA A 84 -5.76 -13.69 8.09
C ALA A 84 -6.27 -12.40 7.42
N GLU A 85 -7.55 -12.07 7.60
CA GLU A 85 -8.17 -10.85 7.08
C GLU A 85 -7.57 -9.57 7.69
N ALA A 86 -7.38 -9.54 9.01
CA ALA A 86 -6.75 -8.41 9.69
C ALA A 86 -5.31 -8.19 9.19
N SER A 87 -4.57 -9.28 8.98
CA SER A 87 -3.20 -9.23 8.45
C SER A 87 -3.17 -8.72 7.00
N TYR A 88 -4.07 -9.22 6.15
CA TYR A 88 -4.27 -8.72 4.79
C TYR A 88 -4.56 -7.23 4.77
N LYS A 89 -5.50 -6.76 5.60
CA LYS A 89 -5.88 -5.35 5.66
C LYS A 89 -4.71 -4.44 6.01
N VAL A 90 -3.87 -4.83 6.97
CA VAL A 90 -2.67 -4.06 7.33
C VAL A 90 -1.70 -4.02 6.14
N LEU A 91 -1.40 -5.16 5.53
CA LEU A 91 -0.47 -5.24 4.40
C LEU A 91 -0.96 -4.46 3.17
N ALA A 92 -2.24 -4.59 2.84
CA ALA A 92 -2.86 -3.85 1.73
C ALA A 92 -2.85 -2.33 1.99
N THR A 93 -3.05 -1.91 3.24
CA THR A 93 -2.94 -0.50 3.62
C THR A 93 -1.49 -0.02 3.49
N GLU A 94 -0.51 -0.77 4.03
CA GLU A 94 0.92 -0.45 3.88
C GLU A 94 1.35 -0.35 2.41
N ALA A 95 0.88 -1.26 1.55
CA ALA A 95 1.13 -1.24 0.12
C ALA A 95 0.54 0.02 -0.55
N LYS A 96 -0.72 0.34 -0.25
CA LYS A 96 -1.41 1.51 -0.79
C LYS A 96 -0.71 2.82 -0.40
N GLU A 97 -0.32 2.95 0.86
CA GLU A 97 0.37 4.14 1.35
C GLU A 97 1.78 4.26 0.78
N THR A 98 2.47 3.13 0.59
CA THR A 98 3.78 3.10 -0.09
C THR A 98 3.66 3.54 -1.55
N ARG A 99 2.63 3.08 -2.26
CA ARG A 99 2.30 3.55 -3.63
C ARG A 99 2.06 5.05 -3.64
N LYS A 100 1.24 5.57 -2.71
CA LYS A 100 0.96 7.01 -2.61
C LYS A 100 2.27 7.81 -2.50
N ILE A 101 3.13 7.46 -1.54
CA ILE A 101 4.43 8.14 -1.35
C ILE A 101 5.31 8.02 -2.61
N ALA A 102 5.26 6.89 -3.32
CA ALA A 102 6.01 6.72 -4.56
C ALA A 102 5.48 7.63 -5.68
N LEU A 103 4.15 7.75 -5.83
CA LEU A 103 3.52 8.66 -6.79
C LEU A 103 3.87 10.12 -6.50
N GLU A 104 3.80 10.57 -5.24
CA GLU A 104 4.23 11.94 -4.88
C GLU A 104 5.71 12.21 -5.25
N LYS A 105 6.58 11.19 -5.22
CA LYS A 105 7.97 11.34 -5.68
C LYS A 105 8.06 11.40 -7.20
N CYS A 106 7.15 10.74 -7.92
CA CYS A 106 7.13 10.74 -9.37
C CYS A 106 6.80 12.12 -9.94
N ASP A 107 6.07 12.94 -9.19
CA ASP A 107 5.73 14.32 -9.57
C ASP A 107 6.95 15.25 -9.70
N ALA A 108 8.11 14.86 -9.15
CA ALA A 108 9.37 15.55 -9.40
C ALA A 108 9.87 15.43 -10.86
N PHE A 109 9.40 14.41 -11.60
CA PHE A 109 9.81 14.12 -12.96
C PHE A 109 8.84 14.69 -13.99
N GLN A 110 9.30 14.77 -15.25
CA GLN A 110 8.47 15.21 -16.38
C GLN A 110 8.31 14.09 -17.41
N ASP A 111 7.20 14.16 -18.15
CA ASP A 111 6.92 13.35 -19.33
C ASP A 111 7.15 11.85 -19.10
N GLU A 112 7.82 11.18 -20.05
CA GLU A 112 8.10 9.74 -20.06
C GLU A 112 8.89 9.25 -18.82
N ILE A 113 9.57 10.14 -18.10
CA ILE A 113 10.26 9.76 -16.84
C ILE A 113 9.23 9.64 -15.72
N ARG A 114 8.26 10.55 -15.63
CA ARG A 114 7.15 10.45 -14.67
C ARG A 114 6.30 9.22 -14.97
N ASP A 115 5.93 9.02 -16.23
CA ASP A 115 5.08 7.88 -16.62
C ASP A 115 5.72 6.53 -16.23
N ARG A 116 7.01 6.35 -16.48
CA ARG A 116 7.75 5.13 -16.06
C ARG A 116 7.88 5.00 -14.54
N CYS A 117 7.98 6.12 -13.83
CA CYS A 117 8.01 6.14 -12.37
C CYS A 117 6.67 5.67 -11.81
N GLU A 118 5.56 6.20 -12.32
CA GLU A 118 4.20 5.83 -11.94
C GLU A 118 3.92 4.35 -12.24
N GLU A 119 4.27 3.89 -13.44
CA GLU A 119 4.14 2.47 -13.84
C GLU A 119 4.92 1.55 -12.87
N THR A 120 6.14 1.95 -12.48
CA THR A 120 6.93 1.20 -11.50
C THR A 120 6.27 1.20 -10.12
N ALA A 121 5.70 2.34 -9.68
CA ALA A 121 5.00 2.43 -8.41
C ALA A 121 3.74 1.55 -8.39
N GLU A 122 3.01 1.49 -9.49
CA GLU A 122 1.84 0.62 -9.66
C GLU A 122 2.21 -0.85 -9.69
N ALA A 123 3.22 -1.24 -10.48
CA ALA A 123 3.69 -2.63 -10.52
C ALA A 123 4.14 -3.13 -9.14
N ASN A 124 4.81 -2.28 -8.35
CA ASN A 124 5.20 -2.61 -6.98
C ASN A 124 3.99 -2.74 -6.04
N PHE A 125 2.96 -1.91 -6.22
CA PHE A 125 1.72 -1.99 -5.46
C PHE A 125 0.97 -3.29 -5.76
N ASP A 126 0.78 -3.61 -7.04
CA ASP A 126 0.07 -4.82 -7.48
C ASP A 126 0.78 -6.07 -6.95
N ALA A 127 2.11 -6.14 -7.10
CA ALA A 127 2.91 -7.24 -6.55
C ALA A 127 2.77 -7.39 -5.02
N ALA A 128 2.65 -6.28 -4.29
CA ALA A 128 2.46 -6.30 -2.84
C ALA A 128 1.03 -6.75 -2.45
N ILE A 129 0.01 -6.34 -3.21
CA ILE A 129 -1.37 -6.81 -3.02
C ILE A 129 -1.47 -8.31 -3.31
N ASP A 130 -0.94 -8.77 -4.45
CA ASP A 130 -0.92 -10.19 -4.80
C ASP A 130 -0.26 -11.04 -3.72
N ALA A 131 0.86 -10.57 -3.17
CA ALA A 131 1.54 -11.25 -2.07
C ALA A 131 0.70 -11.28 -0.78
N ALA A 132 0.00 -10.19 -0.46
CA ALA A 132 -0.88 -10.12 0.70
C ALA A 132 -2.12 -11.02 0.55
N GLU A 133 -2.72 -11.06 -0.63
CA GLU A 133 -3.84 -11.95 -0.96
C GLU A 133 -3.41 -13.41 -0.90
N ALA A 134 -2.28 -13.77 -1.53
CA ALA A 134 -1.75 -15.12 -1.47
C ALA A 134 -1.40 -15.56 -0.03
N ALA A 135 -1.00 -14.63 0.85
CA ALA A 135 -0.79 -14.94 2.26
C ALA A 135 -2.12 -15.19 2.99
N ARG A 136 -3.13 -14.35 2.77
CA ARG A 136 -4.49 -14.52 3.32
C ARG A 136 -5.09 -15.85 2.89
N ASP A 137 -5.08 -16.13 1.59
CA ASP A 137 -5.76 -17.28 1.01
C ASP A 137 -5.11 -18.60 1.46
N ARG A 138 -3.77 -18.62 1.60
CA ARG A 138 -3.07 -19.78 2.21
C ARG A 138 -3.49 -20.02 3.65
N ALA A 139 -3.64 -18.95 4.45
CA ALA A 139 -4.06 -19.08 5.84
C ALA A 139 -5.53 -19.55 5.96
N VAL A 140 -6.41 -19.03 5.11
CA VAL A 140 -7.82 -19.45 5.05
C VAL A 140 -7.92 -20.90 4.59
N ALA A 141 -7.24 -21.29 3.51
CA ALA A 141 -7.25 -22.66 3.00
C ALA A 141 -6.73 -23.67 4.02
N ALA A 142 -5.63 -23.35 4.73
CA ALA A 142 -5.13 -24.20 5.81
C ALA A 142 -6.17 -24.41 6.92
N THR A 143 -6.90 -23.35 7.28
CA THR A 143 -7.99 -23.41 8.27
C THR A 143 -9.13 -24.31 7.79
N GLU A 144 -9.49 -24.24 6.51
CA GLU A 144 -10.55 -25.06 5.91
C GLU A 144 -10.17 -26.53 5.80
N ASP A 145 -8.92 -26.82 5.45
CA ASP A 145 -8.39 -28.18 5.45
C ASP A 145 -8.36 -28.79 6.86
N ASP A 146 -8.04 -28.00 7.88
CA ASP A 146 -8.11 -28.43 9.28
C ASP A 146 -9.54 -28.77 9.71
N MET A 147 -10.53 -27.95 9.35
CA MET A 147 -11.94 -28.25 9.61
C MET A 147 -12.38 -29.53 8.90
N ARG A 148 -12.04 -29.69 7.62
CA ARG A 148 -12.42 -30.88 6.83
C ARG A 148 -11.83 -32.16 7.42
N ARG A 149 -10.53 -32.16 7.75
CA ARG A 149 -9.86 -33.33 8.34
C ARG A 149 -10.45 -33.76 9.67
N ASN A 150 -10.87 -32.80 10.50
CA ASN A 150 -11.44 -33.13 11.79
C ASN A 150 -12.86 -33.71 11.66
N ASN A 151 -13.65 -33.24 10.70
CA ASN A 151 -14.99 -33.79 10.44
C ASN A 151 -14.97 -35.23 9.88
N GLU A 152 -13.89 -35.64 9.22
CA GLU A 152 -13.70 -37.01 8.71
C GLU A 152 -13.32 -38.03 9.82
N ASN A 153 -12.96 -37.56 11.03
CA ASN A 153 -12.52 -38.40 12.15
C ASN A 153 -13.61 -38.73 13.19
N PHE A 154 -14.86 -38.28 12.96
CA PHE A 154 -16.04 -38.56 13.80
C PHE A 154 -17.06 -39.40 13.03
#